data_AF-A0A1J3IMI9-F1
#
_entry.id   AF-A0A1J3IMI9-F1
#
_cell.length_a   1.000
_cell.length_b   1.000
_cell.length_c   1.000
_cell.angle_alpha   90.00
_cell.angle_beta   90.00
_cell.angle_gamma   90.00
#
_symmetry.space_group_name_H-M   'P 1'
#
loop_
_entity.id
_entity.type
_entity.pdbx_description
1 polymer ?
#
loop_
_entity_poly.entity_id
_entity_poly.type
_entity_poly.pdbx_seq_one_letter_code
_entity_poly.pdbx_strand_id
1 'polypeptide(L)'
;GRRVPYITIGVLLQVLAWGSMATFQGAREVLPSLMAFAMLSNLGASITEVAKDALVAEYGLRYRINGLQSYALMASAAGGILGNLLGGYLLLRTPPKISFLVFAALLSLQLVVSLSSKEESFGLPRITETSSVLKSVKKQLSNFMEAIQADEISQPLIWAVASISMVPLLSGSVFCYQTQVLNLDPSVIGMSKVIGQLMLLGLTVVYDRYLKTLPMRPLIQIVQLLYALSILLDYILLKQINIGVGISNEVFVL
;
A
#
# COMPACT_ATOMS: atom_id res chain seq x y z
N GLY A 1 -17.53 16.08 0.88
CA GLY A 1 -16.75 16.85 -0.12
C GLY A 1 -16.45 15.92 -1.26
N ARG A 2 -16.36 16.39 -2.53
CA ARG A 2 -16.22 15.46 -3.67
C ARG A 2 -14.89 14.71 -3.59
N ARG A 3 -14.91 13.40 -3.30
CA ARG A 3 -13.72 12.54 -3.10
C ARG A 3 -13.35 11.77 -4.36
N VAL A 4 -14.34 11.35 -5.15
CA VAL A 4 -14.20 10.65 -6.43
C VAL A 4 -13.36 11.47 -7.44
N PRO A 5 -13.43 12.81 -7.53
CA PRO A 5 -12.54 13.56 -8.40
C PRO A 5 -11.05 13.41 -8.03
N TYR A 6 -10.72 13.32 -6.74
CA TYR A 6 -9.34 13.10 -6.30
C TYR A 6 -8.87 11.68 -6.64
N ILE A 7 -9.75 10.68 -6.48
CA ILE A 7 -9.50 9.29 -6.92
C ILE A 7 -9.24 9.26 -8.43
N THR A 8 -10.09 9.91 -9.23
CA THR A 8 -9.94 9.99 -10.69
C THR A 8 -8.63 10.65 -11.10
N ILE A 9 -8.23 11.76 -10.46
CA ILE A 9 -6.95 12.44 -10.72
C ILE A 9 -5.77 11.52 -10.38
N GLY A 10 -5.80 10.88 -9.21
CA GLY A 10 -4.74 9.96 -8.78
C GLY A 10 -4.60 8.75 -9.71
N VAL A 11 -5.71 8.19 -10.18
CA VAL A 11 -5.71 7.08 -11.15
C VAL A 11 -5.24 7.55 -12.53
N LEU A 12 -5.63 8.75 -12.98
CA LEU A 12 -5.16 9.33 -14.24
C LEU A 12 -3.64 9.47 -14.26
N LEU A 13 -3.03 9.97 -13.18
CA LEU A 13 -1.58 10.08 -13.03
C LEU A 13 -0.89 8.71 -13.15
N GLN A 14 -1.48 7.66 -12.56
CA GLN A 14 -0.98 6.30 -12.69
C GLN A 14 -1.11 5.78 -14.12
N VAL A 15 -2.26 5.96 -14.78
CA VAL A 15 -2.45 5.55 -16.19
C VAL A 15 -1.42 6.22 -17.10
N LEU A 16 -1.16 7.52 -16.90
CA LEU A 16 -0.15 8.25 -17.66
C LEU A 16 1.25 7.70 -17.41
N ALA A 17 1.61 7.39 -16.16
CA ALA A 17 2.91 6.83 -15.81
C ALA A 17 3.12 5.43 -16.42
N TRP A 18 2.24 4.49 -16.12
CA TRP A 18 2.33 3.10 -16.59
C TRP A 18 2.12 2.99 -18.11
N GLY A 19 1.22 3.79 -18.67
CA GLY A 19 1.01 3.88 -20.11
C GLY A 19 2.25 4.39 -20.84
N SER A 20 2.92 5.42 -20.32
CA SER A 20 4.15 5.95 -20.91
C SER A 20 5.30 4.94 -20.85
N MET A 21 5.42 4.19 -19.76
CA MET A 21 6.40 3.09 -19.63
C MET A 21 6.11 1.90 -20.57
N ALA A 22 4.85 1.69 -20.93
CA ALA A 22 4.44 0.63 -21.86
C ALA A 22 4.68 0.99 -23.33
N THR A 23 4.52 2.27 -23.70
CA THR A 23 4.58 2.75 -25.09
C THR A 23 5.95 3.26 -25.50
N PHE A 24 6.65 3.99 -24.62
CA PHE A 24 7.93 4.63 -24.96
C PHE A 24 9.12 3.85 -24.42
N GLN A 25 10.00 3.40 -25.31
CA GLN A 25 11.21 2.68 -24.93
C GLN A 25 12.18 3.56 -24.12
N GLY A 26 12.28 4.85 -24.45
CA GLY A 26 13.06 5.84 -23.68
C GLY A 26 12.50 6.15 -22.29
N ALA A 27 11.21 5.88 -22.01
CA ALA A 27 10.64 5.98 -20.67
C ALA A 27 10.98 4.77 -19.79
N ARG A 28 11.36 3.64 -20.42
CA ARG A 28 11.66 2.38 -19.74
C ARG A 28 13.15 2.14 -19.54
N GLU A 29 13.97 2.55 -20.50
CA GLU A 29 15.41 2.20 -20.54
C GLU A 29 16.31 3.26 -19.91
N VAL A 30 15.85 4.50 -19.85
CA VAL A 30 16.62 5.61 -19.25
C VAL A 30 16.29 5.69 -17.77
N LEU A 31 17.28 5.44 -16.89
CA LEU A 31 17.06 5.35 -15.44
C LEU A 31 16.34 6.59 -14.84
N PRO A 32 16.72 7.85 -15.19
CA PRO A 32 15.98 9.02 -14.73
C PRO A 32 14.51 9.08 -15.15
N SER A 33 14.17 8.67 -16.38
CA SER A 33 12.79 8.71 -16.86
C SER A 33 11.95 7.63 -16.18
N LEU A 34 12.51 6.43 -16.01
CA LEU A 34 11.87 5.35 -15.27
C LEU A 34 11.59 5.76 -13.82
N MET A 35 12.56 6.38 -13.15
CA MET A 35 12.38 6.90 -11.78
C MET A 35 11.32 7.99 -11.71
N ALA A 36 11.31 8.94 -12.67
CA ALA A 36 10.32 10.00 -12.73
C ALA A 36 8.90 9.45 -12.90
N PHE A 37 8.69 8.49 -13.82
CA PHE A 37 7.39 7.86 -14.02
C PHE A 37 6.97 6.98 -12.83
N ALA A 38 7.92 6.27 -12.20
CA ALA A 38 7.63 5.51 -10.97
C ALA A 38 7.21 6.43 -9.82
N MET A 39 7.88 7.57 -9.64
CA MET A 39 7.49 8.59 -8.65
C MET A 39 6.12 9.19 -8.97
N LEU A 40 5.85 9.48 -10.25
CA LEU A 40 4.55 9.98 -10.70
C LEU A 40 3.42 8.98 -10.41
N SER A 41 3.67 7.69 -10.65
CA SER A 41 2.74 6.61 -10.27
C SER A 41 2.52 6.57 -8.76
N ASN A 42 3.60 6.61 -7.96
CA ASN A 42 3.50 6.56 -6.50
C ASN A 42 2.75 7.77 -5.93
N LEU A 43 2.93 8.96 -6.52
CA LEU A 43 2.15 10.15 -6.20
C LEU A 43 0.66 9.96 -6.52
N GLY A 44 0.34 9.42 -7.70
CA GLY A 44 -1.04 9.12 -8.06
C GLY A 44 -1.68 8.07 -7.14
N ALA A 45 -0.91 7.06 -6.75
CA ALA A 45 -1.34 6.00 -5.83
C ALA A 45 -1.64 6.57 -4.43
N SER A 46 -0.77 7.40 -3.87
CA SER A 46 -0.97 7.98 -2.53
C SER A 46 -2.18 8.91 -2.47
N ILE A 47 -2.42 9.73 -3.51
CA ILE A 47 -3.64 10.55 -3.61
C ILE A 47 -4.89 9.66 -3.64
N THR A 48 -4.84 8.57 -4.41
CA THR A 48 -5.95 7.63 -4.56
C THR A 48 -6.26 6.91 -3.26
N GLU A 49 -5.23 6.44 -2.54
CA GLU A 49 -5.33 5.72 -1.29
C GLU A 49 -5.96 6.58 -0.19
N VAL A 50 -5.42 7.79 0.04
CA VAL A 50 -5.95 8.72 1.04
C VAL A 50 -7.40 9.10 0.72
N ALA A 51 -7.74 9.31 -0.56
CA ALA A 51 -9.10 9.62 -0.96
C ALA A 51 -10.07 8.43 -0.76
N LYS A 52 -9.61 7.19 -1.02
CA LYS A 52 -10.40 5.97 -0.76
C LYS A 52 -10.61 5.74 0.73
N ASP A 53 -9.59 5.90 1.56
CA ASP A 53 -9.71 5.75 3.02
C ASP A 53 -10.68 6.77 3.61
N ALA A 54 -10.57 8.04 3.18
CA ALA A 54 -11.51 9.08 3.56
C ALA A 54 -12.94 8.76 3.13
N LEU A 55 -13.13 8.19 1.93
CA LEU A 55 -14.44 7.76 1.43
C LEU A 55 -15.01 6.63 2.29
N VAL A 56 -14.24 5.58 2.56
CA VAL A 56 -14.65 4.44 3.39
C VAL A 56 -15.03 4.90 4.80
N ALA A 57 -14.26 5.82 5.39
CA ALA A 57 -14.56 6.39 6.70
C ALA A 57 -15.87 7.22 6.70
N GLU A 58 -16.08 8.07 5.69
CA GLU A 58 -17.28 8.91 5.57
C GLU A 58 -18.55 8.06 5.39
N TYR A 59 -18.50 7.01 4.56
CA TYR A 59 -19.59 6.06 4.37
C TYR A 59 -19.86 5.22 5.63
N GLY A 60 -18.80 4.76 6.31
CA GLY A 60 -18.93 4.00 7.56
C GLY A 60 -19.66 4.79 8.64
N LEU A 61 -19.32 6.08 8.80
CA LEU A 61 -19.98 6.98 9.76
C LEU A 61 -21.43 7.30 9.36
N ARG A 62 -21.68 7.60 8.07
CA ARG A 62 -23.01 8.05 7.61
C ARG A 62 -24.06 6.95 7.68
N TYR A 63 -23.72 5.74 7.24
CA TYR A 63 -24.63 4.60 7.24
C TYR A 63 -24.55 3.76 8.52
N ARG A 64 -23.73 4.17 9.50
CA ARG A 64 -23.47 3.43 10.75
C ARG A 64 -23.07 1.97 10.50
N ILE A 65 -22.36 1.71 9.41
CA ILE A 65 -21.88 0.37 9.06
C ILE A 65 -20.59 0.12 9.82
N ASN A 66 -20.69 -0.60 10.94
CA ASN A 66 -19.52 -1.05 11.67
C ASN A 66 -18.76 -2.12 10.86
N GLY A 67 -17.46 -1.89 10.63
CA GLY A 67 -16.59 -2.87 9.95
C GLY A 67 -16.39 -2.66 8.46
N LEU A 68 -16.92 -1.59 7.85
CA LEU A 68 -16.71 -1.29 6.42
C LEU A 68 -15.22 -1.22 6.05
N GLN A 69 -14.38 -0.72 6.95
CA GLN A 69 -12.93 -0.71 6.79
C GLN A 69 -12.33 -2.12 6.77
N SER A 70 -12.80 -3.03 7.63
CA SER A 70 -12.37 -4.44 7.63
C SER A 70 -12.71 -5.10 6.29
N TYR A 71 -13.91 -4.88 5.74
CA TYR A 71 -14.30 -5.40 4.42
C TYR A 71 -13.46 -4.82 3.29
N ALA A 72 -13.14 -3.52 3.33
CA ALA A 72 -12.26 -2.89 2.35
C ALA A 72 -10.85 -3.51 2.39
N LEU A 73 -10.33 -3.79 3.59
CA LEU A 73 -9.05 -4.47 3.78
C LEU A 73 -9.08 -5.92 3.26
N MET A 74 -10.16 -6.66 3.53
CA MET A 74 -10.33 -8.03 3.00
C MET A 74 -10.38 -8.03 1.46
N ALA A 75 -11.09 -7.08 0.85
CA ALA A 75 -11.13 -6.92 -0.61
C ALA A 75 -9.74 -6.56 -1.18
N SER A 76 -8.99 -5.69 -0.48
CA SER A 76 -7.60 -5.37 -0.84
C SER A 76 -6.70 -6.60 -0.80
N ALA A 77 -6.79 -7.41 0.26
CA ALA A 77 -6.02 -8.65 0.39
C ALA A 77 -6.38 -9.67 -0.71
N ALA A 78 -7.67 -9.83 -1.02
CA ALA A 78 -8.11 -10.68 -2.14
C ALA A 78 -7.56 -10.19 -3.49
N GLY A 79 -7.59 -8.88 -3.72
CA GLY A 79 -6.97 -8.25 -4.89
C GLY A 79 -5.46 -8.45 -4.93
N GLY A 80 -4.79 -8.41 -3.78
CA GLY A 80 -3.35 -8.69 -3.63
C GLY A 80 -2.99 -10.14 -3.95
N ILE A 81 -3.79 -11.12 -3.51
CA ILE A 81 -3.62 -12.54 -3.87
C ILE A 81 -3.71 -12.70 -5.40
N LEU A 82 -4.80 -12.21 -6.01
CA LEU A 82 -4.99 -12.30 -7.46
C LEU A 82 -3.88 -11.56 -8.22
N GLY A 83 -3.51 -10.37 -7.76
CA GLY A 83 -2.46 -9.55 -8.35
C GLY A 83 -1.08 -10.20 -8.29
N ASN A 84 -0.73 -10.84 -7.17
CA ASN A 84 0.55 -11.54 -7.02
C ASN A 84 0.59 -12.84 -7.84
N LEU A 85 -0.51 -13.59 -7.93
CA LEU A 85 -0.60 -14.79 -8.78
C LEU A 85 -0.45 -14.43 -10.27
N LEU A 86 -1.23 -13.45 -10.75
CA LEU A 86 -1.13 -12.96 -12.12
C LEU A 86 0.23 -12.32 -12.39
N GLY A 87 0.72 -11.49 -11.46
CA GLY A 87 2.01 -10.83 -11.55
C GLY A 87 3.17 -11.82 -11.65
N GLY A 88 3.18 -12.87 -10.83
CA GLY A 88 4.15 -13.96 -10.89
C GLY A 88 4.10 -14.71 -12.22
N TYR A 89 2.89 -15.04 -12.71
CA TYR A 89 2.70 -15.69 -14.01
C TYR A 89 3.22 -14.83 -15.18
N LEU A 90 2.88 -13.54 -15.19
CA LEU A 90 3.35 -12.61 -16.23
C LEU A 90 4.88 -12.44 -16.19
N LEU A 91 5.48 -12.37 -14.99
CA LEU A 91 6.92 -12.16 -14.83
C LEU A 91 7.76 -13.32 -15.37
N LEU A 92 7.24 -14.55 -15.31
CA LEU A 92 7.93 -15.75 -15.81
C LEU A 92 7.76 -15.96 -17.32
N ARG A 93 6.63 -15.53 -17.90
CA ARG A 93 6.23 -15.90 -19.28
C ARG A 93 6.33 -14.75 -20.27
N THR A 94 6.40 -13.49 -19.83
CA THR A 94 6.22 -12.34 -20.72
C THR A 94 7.31 -11.27 -20.57
N PRO A 95 7.66 -10.55 -21.65
CA PRO A 95 8.56 -9.42 -21.57
C PRO A 95 7.93 -8.27 -20.75
N PRO A 96 8.72 -7.46 -20.02
CA PRO A 96 8.19 -6.46 -19.09
C PRO A 96 7.28 -5.39 -19.73
N LYS A 97 7.37 -5.19 -21.06
CA LYS A 97 6.46 -4.34 -21.82
C LYS A 97 4.99 -4.78 -21.67
N ILE A 98 4.74 -6.09 -21.73
CA ILE A 98 3.39 -6.65 -21.61
C ILE A 98 2.88 -6.45 -20.18
N SER A 99 3.72 -6.65 -19.16
CA SER A 99 3.37 -6.35 -17.77
C SER A 99 2.94 -4.90 -17.59
N PHE A 100 3.71 -3.93 -18.11
CA PHE A 100 3.33 -2.51 -18.07
C PHE A 100 2.01 -2.22 -18.77
N LEU A 101 1.75 -2.86 -19.91
CA LEU A 101 0.50 -2.70 -20.66
C LEU A 101 -0.70 -3.26 -19.87
N VAL A 102 -0.55 -4.43 -19.25
CA VAL A 102 -1.60 -5.02 -18.41
C VAL A 102 -1.91 -4.14 -17.21
N PHE A 103 -0.90 -3.59 -16.53
CA PHE A 103 -1.11 -2.61 -15.46
C PHE A 103 -1.82 -1.35 -15.96
N ALA A 104 -1.41 -0.80 -17.10
CA ALA A 104 -2.07 0.37 -17.69
C ALA A 104 -3.53 0.09 -18.08
N ALA A 105 -3.84 -1.12 -18.56
CA ALA A 105 -5.20 -1.55 -18.89
C ALA A 105 -6.10 -1.71 -17.65
N LEU A 106 -5.56 -2.27 -16.55
CA LEU A 106 -6.28 -2.37 -15.29
C LEU A 106 -6.57 -0.99 -14.69
N LEU A 107 -5.58 -0.09 -14.73
CA LEU A 107 -5.73 1.29 -14.25
C LEU A 107 -6.69 2.11 -15.13
N SER A 108 -6.72 1.88 -16.44
CA SER A 108 -7.68 2.56 -17.33
C SER A 108 -9.11 2.05 -17.09
N LEU A 109 -9.30 0.76 -16.83
CA LEU A 109 -10.58 0.22 -16.39
C LEU A 109 -11.02 0.86 -15.06
N GLN A 110 -10.12 0.97 -14.08
CA GLN A 110 -10.39 1.66 -12.82
C GLN A 110 -10.76 3.13 -13.04
N LEU A 111 -10.12 3.81 -14.00
CA LEU A 111 -10.43 5.19 -14.36
C LEU A 111 -11.85 5.31 -14.93
N VAL A 112 -12.25 4.41 -15.82
CA VAL A 112 -13.61 4.38 -16.38
C VAL A 112 -14.66 4.16 -15.30
N VAL A 113 -14.42 3.23 -14.37
CA VAL A 113 -15.31 2.97 -13.23
C VAL A 113 -15.40 4.22 -12.33
N SER A 114 -14.28 4.89 -12.06
CA SER A 114 -14.23 6.11 -11.26
C SER A 114 -14.99 7.27 -11.92
N LEU A 115 -14.88 7.40 -13.25
CA LEU A 115 -15.59 8.43 -14.02
C LEU A 115 -17.09 8.15 -14.15
N SER A 116 -17.48 6.87 -14.25
CA SER A 116 -18.88 6.45 -14.37
C SER A 116 -19.62 6.52 -13.03
N SER A 117 -18.89 6.42 -11.92
CA SER A 117 -19.44 6.56 -10.57
C SER A 117 -19.93 7.99 -10.35
N LYS A 118 -21.26 8.18 -10.42
CA LYS A 118 -21.89 9.42 -9.96
C LYS A 118 -21.76 9.49 -8.45
N GLU A 119 -21.06 10.50 -7.96
CA GLU A 119 -21.19 10.87 -6.56
C GLU A 119 -22.61 11.38 -6.34
N GLU A 120 -23.35 10.73 -5.44
CA GLU A 120 -24.37 11.46 -4.71
C GLU A 120 -23.64 12.60 -4.01
N SER A 121 -24.03 13.83 -4.33
CA SER A 121 -23.48 15.02 -3.68
C SER A 121 -23.81 14.92 -2.19
N PHE A 122 -22.93 14.31 -1.41
CA PHE A 122 -22.95 14.36 0.04
C PHE A 122 -22.99 15.82 0.39
N GLY A 123 -24.15 16.29 0.84
CA GLY A 123 -24.53 17.69 1.06
C GLY A 123 -23.70 18.38 2.14
N LEU A 124 -22.38 18.35 2.00
CA LEU A 124 -21.47 19.22 2.69
C LEU A 124 -21.73 20.64 2.17
N PRO A 125 -21.72 21.64 3.07
CA PRO A 125 -21.82 23.02 2.67
C PRO A 125 -20.78 23.28 1.59
N ARG A 126 -21.23 23.88 0.49
CA ARG A 126 -20.36 24.34 -0.58
C ARG A 126 -19.51 25.44 0.05
N ILE A 127 -18.32 25.08 0.56
CA ILE A 127 -17.34 26.06 0.97
C ILE A 127 -16.84 26.67 -0.33
N THR A 128 -17.56 27.68 -0.81
CA THR A 128 -17.10 28.65 -1.81
C THR A 128 -16.03 29.50 -1.13
N GLU A 129 -14.94 28.87 -0.70
CA GLU A 129 -13.76 29.61 -0.30
C GLU A 129 -12.97 29.86 -1.57
N THR A 130 -13.25 31.02 -2.15
CA THR A 130 -12.34 31.80 -3.00
C THR A 130 -11.13 32.28 -2.18
N SER A 131 -10.64 31.46 -1.24
CA SER A 131 -9.39 31.69 -0.54
C SER A 131 -8.30 31.03 -1.38
N SER A 132 -7.18 31.72 -1.58
CA SER A 132 -6.07 31.16 -2.36
C SER A 132 -5.74 29.77 -1.83
N VAL A 133 -5.61 28.77 -2.71
CA VAL A 133 -5.32 27.37 -2.35
C VAL A 133 -4.19 27.28 -1.31
N LEU A 134 -3.21 28.18 -1.44
CA LEU A 134 -2.11 28.36 -0.49
C LEU A 134 -2.55 28.66 0.95
N LYS A 135 -3.54 29.53 1.17
CA LYS A 135 -4.04 29.88 2.50
C LYS A 135 -4.79 28.70 3.13
N SER A 136 -5.57 27.96 2.33
CA SER A 136 -6.25 26.73 2.78
C SER A 136 -5.26 25.63 3.14
N VAL A 137 -4.22 25.40 2.31
CA VAL A 137 -3.15 24.45 2.61
C VAL A 137 -2.38 24.87 3.85
N LYS A 138 -2.01 26.15 3.98
CA LYS A 138 -1.33 26.68 5.18
C LYS A 138 -2.16 26.46 6.44
N LYS A 139 -3.47 26.68 6.37
CA LYS A 139 -4.38 26.44 7.48
C LYS A 139 -4.47 24.96 7.84
N GLN A 140 -4.61 24.06 6.86
CA GLN A 140 -4.60 22.62 7.11
C GLN A 140 -3.28 22.15 7.71
N LEU A 141 -2.16 22.68 7.24
CA LEU A 141 -0.83 22.40 7.78
C LEU A 141 -0.68 22.90 9.22
N SER A 142 -1.19 24.10 9.53
CA SER A 142 -1.20 24.66 10.90
C SER A 142 -2.02 23.78 11.83
N ASN A 143 -3.25 23.44 11.45
CA ASN A 143 -4.13 22.58 12.24
C ASN A 143 -3.52 21.19 12.46
N PHE A 144 -2.86 20.63 11.44
CA PHE A 144 -2.15 19.36 11.56
C PHE A 144 -0.96 19.46 12.51
N MET A 145 -0.18 20.55 12.43
CA MET A 145 0.95 20.79 13.33
C MET A 145 0.47 20.95 14.78
N GLU A 146 -0.61 21.69 15.02
CA GLU A 146 -1.24 21.83 16.33
C GLU A 146 -1.72 20.48 16.88
N ALA A 147 -2.34 19.65 16.04
CA ALA A 147 -2.79 18.31 16.44
C ALA A 147 -1.62 17.37 16.79
N ILE A 148 -0.49 17.47 16.08
CA ILE A 148 0.72 16.70 16.38
C ILE A 148 1.38 17.15 17.69
N GLN A 149 1.32 18.44 18.01
CA GLN A 149 1.93 18.99 19.22
C GLN A 149 1.13 18.72 20.49
N ALA A 150 -0.12 18.25 20.39
CA ALA A 150 -0.90 17.87 21.55
C ALA A 150 -0.23 16.71 22.31
N ASP A 151 0.00 16.88 23.62
CA ASP A 151 0.73 15.92 24.47
C ASP A 151 0.12 14.50 24.48
N GLU A 152 -1.19 14.40 24.29
CA GLU A 152 -1.89 13.10 24.20
C GLU A 152 -1.53 12.30 22.92
N ILE A 153 -1.15 12.99 21.84
CA ILE A 153 -0.89 12.40 20.52
C ILE A 153 0.62 12.34 20.24
N SER A 154 1.39 13.32 20.71
CA SER A 154 2.81 13.47 20.42
C SER A 154 3.63 12.28 20.95
N GLN A 155 3.40 11.82 22.18
CA GLN A 155 4.20 10.76 22.79
C GLN A 155 4.00 9.40 22.09
N PRO A 156 2.76 8.91 21.84
CA PRO A 156 2.57 7.68 21.06
C PRO A 156 3.09 7.80 19.62
N LEU A 157 2.95 8.98 19.01
CA LEU A 157 3.40 9.23 17.65
C LEU A 157 4.92 9.18 17.53
N ILE A 158 5.64 9.87 18.41
CA ILE A 158 7.12 9.86 18.45
C ILE A 158 7.63 8.45 18.66
N TRP A 159 7.04 7.71 19.59
CA TRP A 159 7.45 6.34 19.87
C TRP A 159 7.16 5.40 18.68
N ALA A 160 6.02 5.54 18.01
CA ALA A 160 5.71 4.76 16.82
C ALA A 160 6.66 5.09 15.66
N VAL A 161 6.91 6.38 15.40
CA VAL A 161 7.83 6.83 14.36
C VAL A 161 9.25 6.34 14.64
N ALA A 162 9.74 6.49 15.88
CA ALA A 162 11.05 6.00 16.27
C ALA A 162 11.17 4.47 16.08
N SER A 163 10.12 3.73 16.44
CA SER A 163 10.08 2.27 16.26
C SER A 163 10.18 1.88 14.78
N ILE A 164 9.51 2.61 13.89
CA ILE A 164 9.54 2.35 12.44
C ILE A 164 10.86 2.80 11.82
N SER A 165 11.40 3.95 12.22
CA SER A 165 12.66 4.49 11.68
C SER A 165 13.88 3.66 12.06
N MET A 166 13.86 2.96 13.19
CA MET A 166 14.92 2.04 13.59
C MET A 166 15.04 0.84 12.64
N VAL A 167 13.99 0.56 11.86
CA VAL A 167 13.91 -0.59 10.97
C VAL A 167 14.11 -0.11 9.54
N PRO A 168 15.25 -0.39 8.90
CA PRO A 168 15.42 -0.07 7.50
C PRO A 168 14.40 -0.87 6.68
N LEU A 169 13.55 -0.18 5.92
CA LEU A 169 12.57 -0.81 5.04
C LEU A 169 13.31 -1.42 3.83
N LEU A 170 13.76 -2.66 3.98
CA LEU A 170 14.65 -3.34 3.04
C LEU A 170 13.91 -4.07 1.91
N SER A 171 12.61 -3.82 1.68
CA SER A 171 11.81 -4.61 0.72
C SER A 171 12.45 -4.71 -0.68
N GLY A 172 13.00 -3.61 -1.21
CA GLY A 172 13.70 -3.61 -2.49
C GLY A 172 15.06 -4.32 -2.48
N SER A 173 15.84 -4.16 -1.41
CA SER A 173 17.14 -4.80 -1.26
C SER A 173 17.03 -6.29 -0.93
N VAL A 174 16.02 -6.71 -0.16
CA VAL A 174 15.68 -8.12 0.09
C VAL A 174 15.24 -8.79 -1.21
N PHE A 175 14.42 -8.14 -2.04
CA PHE A 175 14.07 -8.70 -3.36
C PHE A 175 15.31 -8.88 -4.25
N CYS A 176 16.21 -7.88 -4.27
CA CYS A 176 17.47 -7.99 -5.00
C CYS A 176 18.36 -9.11 -4.44
N TYR A 177 18.43 -9.25 -3.11
CA TYR A 177 19.18 -10.30 -2.44
C TYR A 177 18.61 -11.71 -2.73
N GLN A 178 17.29 -11.86 -2.68
CA GLN A 178 16.58 -13.11 -2.99
C GLN A 178 16.80 -13.55 -4.44
N THR A 179 16.80 -12.59 -5.38
CA THR A 179 16.96 -12.87 -6.81
C THR A 179 18.43 -13.03 -7.23
N GLN A 180 19.33 -12.16 -6.79
CA GLN A 180 20.72 -12.12 -7.28
C GLN A 180 21.71 -12.93 -6.44
N VAL A 181 21.48 -13.05 -5.12
CA VAL A 181 22.42 -13.73 -4.21
C VAL A 181 21.94 -15.13 -3.87
N LEU A 182 20.66 -15.26 -3.49
CA LEU A 182 20.08 -16.57 -3.16
C LEU A 182 19.67 -17.37 -4.41
N ASN A 183 19.62 -16.75 -5.59
CA ASN A 183 19.17 -17.35 -6.86
C ASN A 183 17.83 -18.09 -6.73
N LEU A 184 16.92 -17.56 -5.89
CA LEU A 184 15.61 -18.16 -5.72
C LEU A 184 14.79 -18.02 -7.00
N ASP A 185 14.08 -19.08 -7.36
CA ASP A 185 13.20 -19.02 -8.50
C ASP A 185 12.14 -17.92 -8.30
N PRO A 186 11.84 -17.12 -9.34
CA PRO A 186 10.81 -16.09 -9.26
C PRO A 186 9.42 -16.63 -8.87
N SER A 187 9.19 -17.93 -9.08
CA SER A 187 8.00 -18.64 -8.61
C SER A 187 7.91 -18.71 -7.08
N VAL A 188 9.01 -19.00 -6.38
CA VAL A 188 9.08 -19.07 -4.91
C VAL A 188 8.85 -17.69 -4.30
N ILE A 189 9.47 -16.65 -4.89
CA ILE A 189 9.27 -15.26 -4.46
C ILE A 189 7.82 -14.82 -4.69
N GLY A 190 7.22 -15.21 -5.82
CA GLY A 190 5.81 -14.97 -6.10
C GLY A 190 4.88 -15.66 -5.09
N MET A 191 5.14 -16.93 -4.78
CA MET A 191 4.36 -17.72 -3.81
C MET A 191 4.47 -17.17 -2.39
N SER A 192 5.66 -16.74 -1.96
CA SER A 192 5.86 -16.05 -0.66
C SER A 192 4.96 -14.80 -0.55
N LYS A 193 4.86 -13.99 -1.60
CA LYS A 193 3.94 -12.83 -1.61
C LYS A 193 2.47 -13.22 -1.55
N VAL A 194 2.08 -14.35 -2.15
CA VAL A 194 0.72 -14.87 -2.07
C VAL A 194 0.41 -15.36 -0.65
N ILE A 195 1.33 -16.09 -0.02
CA ILE A 195 1.21 -16.54 1.38
C ILE A 195 1.11 -15.32 2.32
N GLY A 196 1.93 -14.29 2.12
CA GLY A 196 1.85 -13.05 2.89
C GLY A 196 0.48 -12.36 2.78
N GLN A 197 -0.12 -12.34 1.58
CA GLN A 197 -1.47 -11.79 1.39
C GLN A 197 -2.57 -12.68 2.00
N LEU A 198 -2.41 -14.00 1.97
CA LEU A 198 -3.30 -14.94 2.68
C LEU A 198 -3.21 -14.75 4.20
N MET A 199 -2.00 -14.58 4.73
CA MET A 199 -1.77 -14.28 6.14
C MET A 199 -2.43 -12.95 6.53
N LEU A 200 -2.31 -11.91 5.69
CA LEU A 200 -3.00 -10.63 5.90
C LEU A 200 -4.52 -10.80 5.91
N LEU A 201 -5.08 -11.59 4.99
CA LEU A 201 -6.52 -11.90 4.96
C LEU A 201 -6.95 -12.66 6.23
N GLY A 202 -6.20 -13.67 6.65
CA GLY A 202 -6.45 -14.39 7.90
C GLY A 202 -6.39 -13.46 9.11
N LEU A 203 -5.37 -12.61 9.18
CA LEU A 203 -5.19 -11.66 10.28
C LEU A 203 -6.30 -10.61 10.32
N THR A 204 -6.78 -10.12 9.18
CA THR A 204 -7.90 -9.16 9.12
C THR A 204 -9.21 -9.80 9.55
N VAL A 205 -9.46 -11.07 9.23
CA VAL A 205 -10.62 -11.84 9.73
C VAL A 205 -10.53 -12.05 11.24
N VAL A 206 -9.36 -12.46 11.76
CA VAL A 206 -9.12 -12.60 13.20
C VAL A 206 -9.29 -11.24 13.90
N TYR A 207 -8.84 -10.16 13.27
CA TYR A 207 -8.97 -8.82 13.80
C TYR A 207 -10.42 -8.39 13.94
N ASP A 208 -11.21 -8.54 12.89
CA ASP A 208 -12.63 -8.15 12.90
C ASP A 208 -13.45 -8.98 13.89
N ARG A 209 -13.12 -10.27 14.05
CA ARG A 209 -13.88 -11.20 14.90
C ARG A 209 -13.48 -11.19 16.38
N TYR A 210 -12.19 -11.03 16.69
CA TYR A 210 -11.66 -11.23 18.05
C TYR A 210 -10.82 -10.06 18.59
N LEU A 211 -10.00 -9.40 17.76
CA LEU A 211 -9.07 -8.38 18.27
C LEU A 211 -9.73 -7.01 18.44
N LYS A 212 -10.82 -6.74 17.71
CA LYS A 212 -11.57 -5.47 17.80
C LYS A 212 -12.20 -5.20 19.17
N THR A 213 -12.43 -6.25 19.96
CA THR A 213 -12.97 -6.13 21.33
C THR A 213 -11.90 -5.82 22.37
N LEU A 214 -10.61 -5.90 22.03
CA LEU A 214 -9.51 -5.63 22.96
C LEU A 214 -9.23 -4.11 23.04
N PRO A 215 -8.78 -3.61 24.21
CA PRO A 215 -8.32 -2.23 24.32
C PRO A 215 -7.06 -2.00 23.47
N MET A 216 -6.80 -0.77 23.04
CA MET A 216 -5.71 -0.48 22.09
C MET A 216 -4.30 -0.80 22.63
N ARG A 217 -4.07 -0.69 23.94
CA ARG A 217 -2.74 -0.89 24.54
C ARG A 217 -2.17 -2.31 24.32
N PRO A 218 -2.86 -3.41 24.68
CA PRO A 218 -2.38 -4.76 24.39
C PRO A 218 -2.31 -5.05 22.88
N LEU A 219 -3.18 -4.45 22.07
CA LEU A 219 -3.11 -4.60 20.61
C LEU A 219 -1.77 -4.08 20.07
N ILE A 220 -1.37 -2.87 20.50
CA ILE A 220 -0.09 -2.26 20.11
C ILE A 220 1.09 -3.15 20.55
N GLN A 221 1.05 -3.71 21.76
CA GLN A 221 2.10 -4.60 22.25
C GLN A 221 2.21 -5.88 21.42
N ILE A 222 1.08 -6.51 21.07
CA ILE A 222 1.06 -7.71 20.22
C ILE A 222 1.65 -7.40 18.84
N VAL A 223 1.23 -6.29 18.23
CA VAL A 223 1.72 -5.86 16.90
C VAL A 223 3.23 -5.62 16.94
N GLN A 224 3.74 -4.95 17.97
CA GLN A 224 5.19 -4.73 18.10
C GLN A 224 6.00 -5.99 18.33
N LEU A 225 5.50 -6.90 19.17
CA LEU A 225 6.17 -8.18 19.39
C LEU A 225 6.26 -8.98 18.09
N LEU A 226 5.15 -9.03 17.34
CA LEU A 226 5.09 -9.69 16.04
C LEU A 226 6.06 -9.03 15.04
N TYR A 227 6.11 -7.69 15.03
CA TYR A 227 7.02 -6.93 14.18
C TYR A 227 8.50 -7.18 14.52
N ALA A 228 8.86 -7.21 15.81
CA ALA A 228 10.20 -7.55 16.26
C ALA A 228 10.61 -8.98 15.87
N LEU A 229 9.67 -9.93 15.96
CA LEU A 229 9.90 -11.31 15.52
C LEU A 229 10.16 -11.40 14.01
N SER A 230 9.39 -10.68 13.19
CA SER A 230 9.61 -10.65 11.73
C SER A 230 11.01 -10.15 11.36
N ILE A 231 11.49 -9.09 12.01
CA ILE A 231 12.83 -8.54 11.75
C ILE A 231 13.93 -9.53 12.15
N LEU A 232 13.72 -10.24 13.26
CA LEU A 232 14.66 -11.26 13.71
C LEU A 232 14.74 -12.42 12.70
N LEU A 233 13.62 -12.80 12.10
CA LEU A 233 13.60 -13.78 11.00
C LEU A 233 14.32 -13.27 9.75
N ASP A 234 14.09 -12.02 9.36
CA ASP A 234 14.81 -11.40 8.22
C ASP A 234 16.32 -11.39 8.46
N TYR A 235 16.75 -11.09 9.69
CA TYR A 235 18.17 -11.13 10.07
C TYR A 235 18.76 -12.54 9.99
N ILE A 236 18.03 -13.56 10.46
CA ILE A 236 18.43 -14.98 10.35
C ILE A 236 18.62 -15.39 8.89
N LEU A 237 17.72 -14.97 8.00
CA LEU A 237 17.80 -15.24 6.57
C LEU A 237 19.03 -14.55 5.95
N LEU A 238 19.24 -13.26 6.22
CA LEU A 238 20.39 -12.50 5.69
C LEU A 238 21.73 -13.09 6.12
N LYS A 239 21.80 -13.64 7.34
CA LYS A 239 23.00 -14.33 7.86
C LYS A 239 23.13 -15.78 7.43
N GLN A 240 22.15 -16.33 6.69
CA GLN A 240 22.07 -17.75 6.29
C GLN A 240 22.19 -18.74 7.46
N ILE A 241 21.77 -18.34 8.67
CA ILE A 241 21.79 -19.20 9.86
C ILE A 241 20.77 -20.34 9.71
N ASN A 242 19.71 -20.11 8.93
CA ASN A 242 18.71 -21.10 8.54
C ASN A 242 19.31 -22.38 7.94
N ILE A 243 20.37 -22.27 7.13
CA ILE A 243 21.08 -23.41 6.53
C ILE A 243 21.80 -24.23 7.63
N GLY A 244 22.35 -23.56 8.64
CA GLY A 244 22.96 -24.21 9.81
C GLY A 244 21.97 -24.98 10.69
N VAL A 245 20.68 -24.63 10.62
CA VAL A 245 19.56 -25.33 11.29
C VAL A 245 18.95 -26.41 10.39
N GLY A 246 19.41 -26.56 9.14
CA GLY A 246 18.92 -27.55 8.18
C GLY A 246 17.67 -27.12 7.39
N ILE A 247 17.30 -25.83 7.45
CA ILE A 247 16.16 -25.27 6.71
C ILE A 247 16.67 -24.68 5.40
N SER A 248 16.11 -25.13 4.27
CA SER A 248 16.43 -24.55 2.95
C SER A 248 15.95 -23.11 2.85
N ASN A 249 16.71 -22.28 2.14
CA ASN A 249 16.36 -20.88 1.87
C ASN A 249 14.98 -20.73 1.22
N GLU A 250 14.58 -21.67 0.37
CA GLU A 250 13.27 -21.66 -0.28
C GLU A 250 12.13 -21.79 0.75
N VAL A 251 12.28 -22.73 1.70
CA VAL A 251 11.28 -23.00 2.73
C VAL A 251 11.23 -21.87 3.75
N PHE A 252 12.35 -21.20 4.03
CA PHE A 252 12.40 -20.09 4.98
C PHE A 252 11.78 -18.80 4.41
N VAL A 253 11.80 -18.62 3.08
CA VAL A 253 11.23 -17.44 2.41
C VAL A 253 9.71 -17.53 2.23
N LEU A 254 9.16 -18.75 2.17
CA LEU A 254 7.72 -19.03 2.08
C LEU A 254 6.98 -18.73 3.39
#